data_AF-A0A7I8CEK4-F1
#
_entry.id   AF-A0A7I8CEK4-F1
#
_cell.length_a   1.000
_cell.length_b   1.000
_cell.length_c   1.000
_cell.angle_alpha   90.00
_cell.angle_beta   90.00
_cell.angle_gamma   90.00
#
_symmetry.space_group_name_H-M   'P 1'
#
loop_
_entity.id
_entity.type
_entity.pdbx_description
1 polymer ?
#
loop_
_entity_poly.entity_id
_entity_poly.type
_entity_poly.pdbx_seq_one_letter_code
_entity_poly.pdbx_strand_id
1 'polypeptide(L)' 'MNKDQVKGTVEKVKGKVNETVGKATGNRSQELKGDLQQGAGEMQKSYGDAKEDAKDIARENRKHH' A
#
# COMPACT_ATOMS: atom_id res chain seq x y z
N MET A 1 10.17 17.99 43.52
CA MET A 1 10.20 17.19 42.27
C MET A 1 11.63 17.19 41.74
N ASN A 2 12.18 16.03 41.35
CA ASN A 2 13.56 15.94 40.86
C ASN A 2 13.62 16.20 39.34
N LYS A 3 14.74 16.73 38.84
CA LYS A 3 14.94 17.14 37.43
C LYS A 3 14.66 16.00 36.43
N ASP A 4 14.93 14.76 36.82
CA ASP A 4 14.65 13.57 36.01
C ASP A 4 13.16 13.35 35.75
N GLN A 5 12.28 13.69 36.69
CA GLN A 5 10.83 13.53 36.49
C GLN A 5 10.28 14.55 35.48
N VAL A 6 10.82 15.77 35.46
CA VAL A 6 10.45 16.79 34.48
C VAL A 6 10.94 16.37 33.09
N LYS A 7 12.18 15.86 32.99
CA LYS A 7 12.75 15.39 31.73
C LYS A 7 11.95 14.22 31.14
N GLY A 8 11.59 13.23 31.96
CA GLY A 8 10.75 12.10 31.53
C GLY A 8 9.35 12.51 31.09
N THR A 9 8.78 13.56 31.70
CA THR A 9 7.47 14.10 31.28
C THR A 9 7.56 14.77 29.92
N VAL A 10 8.59 15.59 29.69
CA VAL A 10 8.83 16.25 28.40
C VAL A 10 9.07 15.24 27.29
N GLU A 11 9.88 14.20 27.53
CA GLU A 11 10.12 13.14 26.54
C GLU A 11 8.86 12.34 26.21
N LYS A 12 8.01 12.05 27.20
CA LYS A 12 6.70 11.40 26.96
C LYS A 12 5.77 12.25 26.11
N VAL A 13 5.71 13.56 26.37
CA VAL A 13 4.89 14.48 25.57
C VAL A 13 5.41 14.55 24.14
N LYS A 14 6.72 14.71 23.96
CA LYS A 14 7.36 14.71 22.63
C LYS A 14 7.13 13.39 21.87
N GLY A 15 7.24 12.27 22.57
CA GLY A 15 6.95 10.94 22.02
C GLY A 15 5.50 10.80 21.56
N LYS A 16 4.53 11.22 22.38
CA LYS A 16 3.10 11.22 22.00
C LYS A 16 2.81 12.09 20.78
N VAL A 17 3.40 13.28 20.71
CA VAL A 17 3.23 14.18 19.56
C VAL A 17 3.80 13.52 18.29
N ASN A 18 5.02 12.98 18.36
CA ASN A 18 5.64 12.27 17.24
C ASN A 18 4.86 11.02 16.84
N GLU A 19 4.32 10.26 17.79
CA GLU A 19 3.50 9.08 17.51
C GLU A 19 2.19 9.47 16.82
N THR A 20 1.54 10.55 17.27
CA THR A 20 0.27 11.03 16.69
C THR A 20 0.49 11.53 15.26
N VAL A 21 1.54 12.33 15.04
CA VAL A 21 1.94 12.80 13.70
C VAL A 21 2.37 11.63 12.81
N GLY A 22 3.13 10.67 13.36
CA GLY A 22 3.56 9.47 12.68
C GLY A 22 2.40 8.56 12.27
N LYS A 23 1.40 8.38 13.13
CA LYS A 23 0.17 7.64 12.81
C LYS A 23 -0.66 8.36 11.75
N ALA A 24 -0.81 9.68 11.86
CA ALA A 24 -1.57 10.46 10.88
C ALA A 24 -0.94 10.43 9.48
N THR A 25 0.37 10.70 9.38
CA THR A 25 1.10 10.70 8.11
C THR A 25 1.34 9.28 7.58
N GLY A 26 1.60 8.33 8.49
CA GLY A 26 1.79 6.91 8.18
C GLY A 26 0.55 6.27 7.58
N ASN A 27 -0.62 6.47 8.21
CA ASN A 27 -1.90 5.98 7.67
C ASN A 27 -2.20 6.61 6.31
N ARG A 28 -2.02 7.93 6.15
CA ARG A 28 -2.24 8.61 4.87
C ARG A 28 -1.33 8.07 3.76
N SER A 29 -0.05 7.84 4.08
CA SER A 29 0.93 7.31 3.13
C SER A 29 0.68 5.84 2.79
N GLN A 30 0.25 5.03 3.77
CA GLN A 30 -0.13 3.64 3.55
C GLN A 30 -1.42 3.50 2.74
N GLU A 31 -2.41 4.33 3.00
CA GLU A 31 -3.68 4.41 2.24
C GLU A 31 -3.39 4.73 0.78
N LEU A 32 -2.61 5.79 0.51
CA LEU A 32 -2.24 6.17 -0.86
C LEU A 32 -1.43 5.07 -1.58
N LYS A 33 -0.52 4.39 -0.87
CA LYS A 33 0.20 3.23 -1.43
C LYS A 33 -0.75 2.07 -1.74
N GLY A 34 -1.72 1.81 -0.86
CA GLY A 34 -2.73 0.79 -1.05
C GLY A 34 -3.55 1.03 -2.32
N ASP A 35 -4.09 2.24 -2.48
CA ASP A 35 -4.88 2.63 -3.65
C ASP A 35 -4.07 2.49 -4.94
N LEU A 36 -2.81 2.97 -4.95
CA LEU A 36 -1.93 2.85 -6.11
C LEU A 36 -1.61 1.38 -6.43
N GLN A 37 -1.37 0.54 -5.42
CA GLN A 37 -1.11 -0.89 -5.61
C GLN A 37 -2.35 -1.62 -6.12
N GLN A 38 -3.54 -1.29 -5.64
CA GLN A 38 -4.79 -1.87 -6.13
C GLN A 38 -5.03 -1.50 -7.59
N GLY A 39 -4.90 -0.22 -7.94
CA GLY A 39 -5.06 0.22 -9.33
C GLY A 39 -4.05 -0.41 -10.28
N ALA A 40 -2.78 -0.53 -9.87
CA ALA A 40 -1.76 -1.22 -10.66
C ALA A 40 -2.06 -2.72 -10.80
N GLY A 41 -2.55 -3.37 -9.73
CA GLY A 41 -2.94 -4.78 -9.74
C GLY A 41 -4.12 -5.06 -10.67
N GLU A 42 -5.14 -4.22 -10.67
CA GLU A 42 -6.28 -4.33 -11.60
C GLU A 42 -5.84 -4.18 -13.06
N MET A 43 -4.98 -3.19 -13.36
CA MET A 43 -4.43 -3.01 -14.71
C MET A 43 -3.63 -4.23 -15.18
N GLN A 44 -2.77 -4.78 -14.31
CA GLN A 44 -2.02 -6.00 -14.63
C GLN A 44 -2.94 -7.20 -14.85
N LYS A 45 -4.00 -7.33 -14.06
CA LYS A 45 -4.98 -8.42 -14.21
C LYS A 45 -5.71 -8.32 -15.55
N SER A 46 -6.29 -7.17 -15.87
CA SER A 46 -6.99 -6.97 -17.15
C SER A 46 -6.07 -7.20 -18.36
N TYR A 47 -4.82 -6.78 -18.28
CA TYR A 47 -3.84 -7.05 -19.33
C TYR A 47 -3.50 -8.55 -19.44
N GLY A 48 -3.38 -9.24 -18.30
CA GLY A 48 -3.18 -10.69 -18.24
C GLY A 48 -4.33 -11.46 -18.89
N ASP A 49 -5.56 -11.14 -18.49
CA ASP A 49 -6.79 -11.76 -18.99
C ASP A 49 -6.90 -11.57 -20.52
N ALA A 50 -6.75 -10.34 -21.03
CA ALA A 50 -6.80 -10.06 -22.47
C ALA A 50 -5.73 -10.81 -23.28
N LYS A 51 -4.53 -10.99 -22.71
CA LYS A 51 -3.46 -11.77 -23.34
C LYS A 51 -3.76 -13.27 -23.32
N GLU A 52 -4.43 -13.76 -22.29
CA GLU A 52 -4.86 -15.15 -22.17
C GLU A 52 -5.96 -15.46 -23.19
N ASP A 53 -7.00 -14.63 -23.28
CA ASP A 53 -8.04 -14.72 -24.29
C ASP A 53 -7.47 -14.75 -25.71
N ALA A 54 -6.55 -13.82 -26.02
CA ALA A 54 -5.89 -13.78 -27.33
C ALA A 54 -5.09 -15.06 -27.63
N LYS A 55 -4.44 -15.64 -26.62
CA LYS A 55 -3.71 -16.92 -26.76
C LYS A 55 -4.65 -18.09 -26.94
N ASP A 56 -5.77 -18.13 -26.25
CA ASP A 56 -6.74 -19.22 -26.37
C ASP A 56 -7.41 -19.20 -27.74
N ILE A 57 -7.79 -18.03 -28.26
CA ILE A 57 -8.27 -17.88 -29.66
C ILE A 57 -7.22 -18.37 -30.67
N ALA A 58 -5.95 -18.02 -30.46
CA ALA A 58 -4.86 -18.45 -31.34
C ALA A 58 -4.58 -19.97 -31.24
N ARG A 59 -4.81 -20.58 -30.07
CA ARG A 59 -4.68 -22.04 -29.87
C ARG A 59 -5.87 -22.80 -30.45
N GLU A 60 -7.08 -22.29 -30.30
CA GLU A 60 -8.31 -22.90 -30.80
C GLU A 60 -8.28 -22.99 -32.33
N ASN A 61 -7.88 -21.90 -33.01
CA ASN A 61 -7.67 -21.90 -34.46
C ASN A 61 -6.62 -22.92 -34.95
N ARG A 62 -5.66 -23.31 -34.10
CA ARG A 62 -4.63 -24.31 -34.45
C ARG A 62 -5.09 -25.75 -34.24
N LYS A 63 -6.17 -26.00 -33.48
CA LYS A 63 -6.72 -27.35 -33.26
C LYS A 63 -7.74 -27.79 -34.31
N HIS A 64 -8.26 -26.84 -35.09
CA HIS A 64 -9.25 -27.08 -36.15
C HIS A 64 -8.64 -27.31 -37.55
N HIS A 65 -7.31 -27.43 -37.64
CA HIS A 65 -6.55 -27.77 -38.85
C HIS A 65 -5.76 -29.06 -38.60
#